data_AF-F2KRI0-F1
#
_entry.id   AF-F2KRI0-F1
#
_cell.length_a   1.000
_cell.length_b   1.000
_cell.length_c   1.000
_cell.angle_alpha   90.00
_cell.angle_beta   90.00
_cell.angle_gamma   90.00
#
_symmetry.space_group_name_H-M   'P 1'
#
loop_
_entity.id
_entity.type
_entity.pdbx_description
1 polymer ?
#
loop_
_entity_poly.entity_id
_entity_poly.type
_entity_poly.pdbx_seq_one_letter_code
_entity_poly.pdbx_strand_id
1 'polypeptide(L)'
;MKCPYCGNFLENTLFKALEPYHDDSAVVVTNVDYVLDVGNRIRAIIEEKHSNRKVIRGYQAVTLKKIAKCLKVPFYVLFSKNGVELYEVDRFSIVRSNPYVSFEDKEPVLSGSISDLGTFLYENFLADAPPSRNGRRGGGRR
;
A
#
# COMPACT_ATOMS: atom_id res chain seq x y z
N MET A 1 9.94 -9.35 4.83
CA MET A 1 11.23 -8.84 5.35
C MET A 1 11.88 -9.85 6.32
N LYS A 2 13.20 -10.07 6.27
CA LYS A 2 13.94 -10.90 7.24
C LYS A 2 14.42 -10.05 8.43
N CYS A 3 14.24 -10.57 9.65
CA CYS A 3 14.75 -9.95 10.86
C CYS A 3 16.29 -9.98 10.84
N PRO A 4 16.98 -8.83 11.03
CA PRO A 4 18.45 -8.80 11.01
C PRO A 4 19.08 -9.49 12.23
N TYR A 5 18.31 -9.71 13.30
CA TYR A 5 18.81 -10.34 14.53
C TYR A 5 18.70 -11.87 14.52
N CYS A 6 17.57 -12.40 14.02
CA CYS A 6 17.31 -13.84 14.06
C CYS A 6 17.24 -14.52 12.68
N GLY A 7 17.40 -13.76 11.59
CA GLY A 7 17.41 -14.29 10.21
C GLY A 7 16.05 -14.81 9.70
N ASN A 8 15.06 -14.98 10.59
CA ASN A 8 13.71 -15.41 10.25
C ASN A 8 12.94 -14.31 9.52
N PHE A 9 12.03 -14.69 8.64
CA PHE A 9 11.05 -13.74 8.11
C PHE A 9 10.18 -13.21 9.27
N LEU A 10 10.13 -11.88 9.42
CA LEU A 10 9.27 -11.20 10.40
C LEU A 10 7.80 -11.59 10.23
N GLU A 11 7.43 -11.93 9.00
CA GLU A 11 6.10 -12.33 8.56
C GLU A 11 5.66 -13.71 9.08
N ASN A 12 6.45 -14.43 9.90
CA ASN A 12 6.12 -15.82 10.21
C ASN A 12 5.52 -16.04 11.61
N THR A 13 5.78 -15.17 12.59
CA THR A 13 5.32 -15.43 13.97
C THR A 13 3.80 -15.30 14.12
N LEU A 14 3.21 -14.22 13.58
CA LEU A 14 1.76 -14.01 13.67
C LEU A 14 1.00 -15.08 12.87
N PHE A 15 1.48 -15.43 11.67
CA PHE A 15 0.86 -16.47 10.86
C PHE A 15 0.93 -17.83 11.56
N LYS A 16 2.07 -18.20 12.16
CA LYS A 16 2.20 -19.42 12.98
C LYS A 16 1.30 -19.41 14.21
N ALA A 17 1.19 -18.26 14.89
CA ALA A 17 0.32 -18.12 16.05
C ALA A 17 -1.15 -18.26 15.69
N LEU A 18 -1.53 -17.89 14.46
CA LEU A 18 -2.89 -17.97 13.97
C LEU A 18 -3.21 -19.29 13.27
N GLU A 19 -2.19 -20.09 12.89
CA GLU A 19 -2.33 -21.40 12.23
C GLU A 19 -3.40 -22.31 12.84
N PRO A 20 -3.51 -22.47 14.18
CA PRO A 20 -4.52 -23.31 14.80
C PRO A 20 -5.97 -22.82 14.64
N TYR A 21 -6.17 -21.58 14.18
CA TYR A 21 -7.48 -20.95 14.00
C TYR A 21 -7.86 -20.83 12.52
N HIS A 22 -7.14 -21.45 11.59
CA HIS A 22 -7.48 -21.42 10.16
C HIS A 22 -8.71 -22.30 9.80
N ASP A 23 -9.35 -22.90 10.80
CA ASP A 23 -10.49 -23.83 10.75
C ASP A 23 -11.84 -23.12 10.99
N ASP A 24 -12.36 -22.45 9.96
CA ASP A 24 -13.65 -21.72 9.95
C ASP A 24 -13.67 -20.35 10.64
N SER A 25 -12.57 -19.90 11.25
CA SER A 25 -12.48 -18.53 11.74
C SER A 25 -12.33 -17.55 10.56
N ALA A 26 -13.10 -16.45 10.57
CA ALA A 26 -13.02 -15.38 9.57
C ALA A 26 -11.78 -14.47 9.78
N VAL A 27 -10.64 -15.06 10.15
CA VAL A 27 -9.40 -14.35 10.41
C VAL A 27 -8.66 -14.09 9.11
N VAL A 28 -8.44 -12.81 8.81
CA VAL A 28 -7.68 -12.36 7.64
C VAL A 28 -6.45 -11.60 8.12
N VAL A 29 -5.27 -12.14 7.82
CA VAL A 29 -4.00 -11.43 7.98
C VAL A 29 -3.61 -10.88 6.63
N THR A 30 -3.32 -9.59 6.56
CA THR A 30 -2.89 -8.92 5.32
C THR A 30 -1.78 -7.94 5.65
N ASN A 31 -0.65 -8.10 4.97
CA ASN A 31 0.42 -7.12 5.00
C ASN A 31 0.06 -5.97 4.05
N VAL A 32 0.50 -4.77 4.39
CA VAL A 32 0.46 -3.61 3.50
C VAL A 32 1.83 -3.49 2.86
N ASP A 33 1.93 -3.56 1.53
CA ASP A 33 3.23 -3.46 0.86
C ASP A 33 3.88 -2.09 1.09
N TYR A 34 3.13 -1.00 0.90
CA TYR A 34 3.62 0.35 1.15
C TYR A 34 2.60 1.25 1.85
N VAL A 35 3.11 2.03 2.80
CA VAL A 35 2.43 3.18 3.38
C VAL A 35 3.25 4.42 3.01
N LEU A 36 2.65 5.33 2.25
CA LEU A 36 3.30 6.60 1.92
C LEU A 36 3.04 7.59 3.04
N ASP A 37 4.06 7.89 3.83
CA ASP A 37 4.04 8.91 4.89
C ASP A 37 4.78 10.17 4.42
N VAL A 38 4.14 11.33 4.58
CA VAL A 38 4.68 12.63 4.16
C VAL A 38 4.51 13.63 5.30
N GLY A 39 5.62 14.02 5.90
CA GLY A 39 5.64 14.89 7.06
C GLY A 39 5.12 14.19 8.31
N ASN A 40 3.92 14.54 8.75
CA ASN A 40 3.25 13.97 9.92
C ASN A 40 1.93 13.26 9.57
N ARG A 41 1.74 12.88 8.31
CA ARG A 41 0.50 12.33 7.80
C ARG A 41 0.78 11.22 6.80
N ILE A 42 0.14 10.08 7.03
CA ILE A 42 -0.05 9.06 6.00
C ILE A 42 -0.87 9.68 4.86
N ARG A 43 -0.41 9.51 3.63
CA ARG A 43 -1.01 10.08 2.42
C ARG A 43 -1.62 9.03 1.50
N ALA A 44 -1.09 7.81 1.50
CA ALA A 44 -1.63 6.73 0.68
C ALA A 44 -1.25 5.37 1.24
N ILE A 45 -2.05 4.36 0.90
CA ILE A 45 -1.70 2.95 1.01
C ILE A 45 -1.55 2.41 -0.41
N ILE A 46 -0.50 1.63 -0.66
CA ILE A 46 -0.24 1.03 -1.96
C ILE A 46 0.04 -0.46 -1.75
N GLU A 47 -0.68 -1.30 -2.49
CA GLU A 47 -0.39 -2.72 -2.64
C GLU A 47 0.25 -2.95 -4.00
N GLU A 48 1.37 -3.66 -4.06
CA GLU A 48 2.05 -3.98 -5.31
C GLU A 48 1.82 -5.43 -5.73
N LYS A 49 1.75 -5.63 -7.05
CA LYS A 49 1.59 -6.94 -7.67
C LYS A 49 2.55 -7.08 -8.84
N HIS A 50 3.45 -8.05 -8.72
CA HIS A 50 4.34 -8.48 -9.79
C HIS A 50 3.68 -9.61 -10.63
N SER A 51 2.50 -9.32 -11.19
CA SER A 51 1.69 -10.29 -11.95
C SER A 51 1.33 -9.73 -13.33
N ASN A 52 1.19 -10.62 -14.32
CA ASN A 52 0.68 -10.26 -15.65
C ASN A 52 -0.84 -10.05 -15.63
N ARG A 53 -1.52 -10.70 -14.68
CA ARG A 53 -2.96 -10.52 -14.46
C ARG A 53 -3.17 -9.38 -13.49
N LYS A 54 -4.04 -8.44 -13.86
CA LYS A 54 -4.37 -7.26 -13.09
C LYS A 54 -5.40 -7.59 -12.00
N VAL A 55 -5.01 -8.47 -11.07
CA VAL A 55 -5.87 -8.97 -10.01
C VAL A 55 -5.20 -8.91 -8.63
N ILE A 56 -6.03 -8.73 -7.60
CA ILE A 56 -5.66 -8.84 -6.18
C ILE A 56 -6.62 -9.82 -5.49
N ARG A 57 -6.18 -10.51 -4.43
CA ARG A 57 -7.10 -11.35 -3.64
C ARG A 57 -8.16 -10.48 -2.96
N GLY A 58 -9.42 -10.88 -3.04
CA GLY A 58 -10.52 -10.01 -2.59
C GLY A 58 -10.47 -9.71 -1.10
N TYR A 59 -10.10 -10.66 -0.25
CA TYR A 59 -9.95 -10.41 1.18
C TYR A 59 -8.84 -9.40 1.50
N GLN A 60 -7.74 -9.40 0.74
CA GLN A 60 -6.67 -8.39 0.90
C GLN A 60 -7.21 -7.02 0.52
N ALA A 61 -7.89 -6.91 -0.63
CA ALA A 61 -8.50 -5.66 -1.06
C ALA A 61 -9.53 -5.13 -0.05
N VAL A 62 -10.36 -6.01 0.54
CA VAL A 62 -11.33 -5.65 1.59
C VAL A 62 -10.62 -5.09 2.82
N THR A 63 -9.58 -5.76 3.30
CA THR A 63 -8.84 -5.34 4.50
C THR A 63 -8.12 -4.01 4.27
N LEU A 64 -7.34 -3.89 3.18
CA LEU A 64 -6.59 -2.68 2.85
C LEU A 64 -7.52 -1.48 2.62
N LYS A 65 -8.66 -1.71 1.97
CA LYS A 65 -9.70 -0.69 1.81
C LYS A 65 -10.27 -0.22 3.15
N LYS A 66 -10.50 -1.10 4.11
CA LYS A 66 -10.94 -0.72 5.47
C LYS A 66 -9.91 0.17 6.14
N ILE A 67 -8.62 -0.19 6.06
CA ILE A 67 -7.53 0.61 6.62
C ILE A 67 -7.49 2.00 5.96
N ALA A 68 -7.51 2.06 4.63
CA ALA A 68 -7.49 3.31 3.88
C ALA A 68 -8.70 4.22 4.21
N LYS A 69 -9.89 3.63 4.38
CA LYS A 69 -11.09 4.34 4.83
C LYS A 69 -10.92 4.92 6.24
N CYS A 70 -10.39 4.13 7.19
CA CYS A 70 -10.15 4.60 8.56
C CYS A 70 -9.14 5.76 8.61
N LEU A 71 -8.06 5.67 7.82
CA LEU A 71 -7.05 6.71 7.72
C LEU A 71 -7.47 7.90 6.84
N LYS A 72 -8.59 7.78 6.12
CA LYS A 72 -9.08 8.76 5.14
C LYS A 72 -8.09 9.05 4.00
N VAL A 73 -7.25 8.07 3.64
CA VAL A 73 -6.26 8.15 2.55
C VAL A 73 -6.65 7.29 1.36
N PRO A 74 -6.25 7.60 0.11
CA PRO A 74 -6.43 6.72 -1.05
C PRO A 74 -5.78 5.35 -0.86
N PHE A 75 -6.36 4.35 -1.53
CA PHE A 75 -5.79 3.02 -1.66
C PHE A 75 -5.52 2.74 -3.14
N TYR A 76 -4.25 2.48 -3.46
CA TYR A 76 -3.83 2.12 -4.81
C TYR A 76 -3.39 0.66 -4.91
N VAL A 77 -3.60 0.08 -6.08
CA VAL A 77 -2.98 -1.19 -6.50
C VAL A 77 -2.03 -0.88 -7.66
N LEU A 78 -0.75 -1.20 -7.46
CA LEU A 78 0.35 -1.00 -8.39
C LEU A 78 0.69 -2.33 -9.08
N PHE A 79 0.61 -2.39 -10.40
CA PHE A 79 1.13 -3.50 -11.20
C PHE A 79 2.43 -3.06 -11.87
N SER A 80 3.51 -3.85 -11.71
CA SER A 80 4.86 -3.46 -12.14
C SER A 80 5.57 -4.49 -13.04
N LYS A 81 4.89 -5.57 -13.45
CA LYS A 81 5.53 -6.66 -14.19
C LYS A 81 5.80 -6.33 -15.66
N ASN A 82 4.89 -5.65 -16.35
CA ASN A 82 4.98 -5.33 -17.79
C ASN A 82 4.82 -3.81 -18.03
N GLY A 83 5.53 -3.00 -17.25
CA GLY A 83 5.30 -1.56 -17.15
C GLY A 83 4.60 -1.20 -15.84
N VAL A 84 4.49 0.10 -15.58
CA VAL A 84 3.89 0.62 -14.35
C VAL A 84 2.45 1.02 -14.63
N GLU A 85 1.52 0.38 -13.93
CA GLU A 85 0.12 0.77 -13.92
C GLU A 85 -0.38 0.93 -12.49
N LEU A 86 -0.99 2.06 -12.20
CA LEU A 86 -1.56 2.39 -10.89
C LEU A 86 -3.08 2.47 -11.01
N TYR A 87 -3.78 1.77 -10.12
CA TYR A 87 -5.23 1.77 -10.05
C TYR A 87 -5.69 2.29 -8.70
N GLU A 88 -6.59 3.27 -8.69
CA GLU A 88 -7.27 3.67 -7.47
C GLU A 88 -8.42 2.71 -7.16
N VAL A 89 -8.46 2.21 -5.92
CA VAL A 89 -9.59 1.46 -5.41
C VAL A 89 -10.54 2.42 -4.73
N ASP A 90 -11.74 2.59 -5.30
CA ASP A 90 -12.79 3.36 -4.64
C ASP A 90 -13.03 2.81 -3.23
N ARG A 91 -12.86 3.68 -2.23
CA ARG A 91 -12.93 3.36 -0.80
C ARG A 91 -14.36 3.27 -0.28
N PHE A 92 -15.35 3.66 -1.08
CA PHE A 92 -16.76 3.71 -0.69
C PHE A 92 -17.62 2.63 -1.36
N SER A 93 -17.19 2.06 -2.49
CA SER A 93 -17.86 0.92 -3.14
C SER A 93 -18.00 -0.31 -2.22
N ILE A 94 -18.89 -1.24 -2.57
CA ILE A 94 -18.89 -2.55 -1.93
C ILE A 94 -17.86 -3.42 -2.63
N VAL A 95 -16.80 -3.82 -1.92
CA VAL A 95 -15.92 -4.89 -2.39
C VAL A 95 -16.41 -6.18 -1.76
N ARG A 96 -16.95 -7.08 -2.60
CA ARG A 96 -17.28 -8.43 -2.15
C ARG A 96 -15.98 -9.21 -1.96
N SER A 97 -15.94 -10.07 -0.95
CA SER A 97 -14.88 -11.05 -0.72
C SER A 97 -14.95 -12.19 -1.75
N ASN A 98 -15.05 -11.85 -3.04
CA ASN A 98 -14.76 -12.77 -4.14
C ASN A 98 -13.28 -13.20 -4.03
N PRO A 99 -12.90 -14.37 -4.56
CA PRO A 99 -11.51 -14.83 -4.44
C PRO A 99 -10.53 -13.81 -5.02
N TYR A 100 -10.94 -13.07 -6.05
CA TYR A 100 -10.16 -12.02 -6.69
C TYR A 100 -11.00 -10.79 -7.04
N VAL A 101 -10.35 -9.62 -7.04
CA VAL A 101 -10.85 -8.37 -7.63
C VAL A 101 -10.02 -8.09 -8.88
N SER A 102 -10.70 -7.89 -10.00
CA SER A 102 -10.09 -7.61 -11.30
C SER A 102 -10.02 -6.12 -11.60
N PHE A 103 -8.96 -5.73 -12.30
CA PHE A 103 -8.71 -4.40 -12.85
C PHE A 103 -8.51 -4.42 -14.37
N GLU A 104 -8.70 -5.57 -15.02
CA GLU A 104 -8.51 -5.72 -16.48
C GLU A 104 -9.41 -4.77 -17.29
N ASP A 105 -10.66 -4.59 -16.86
CA ASP A 105 -11.64 -3.70 -17.51
C ASP A 105 -11.66 -2.28 -16.93
N LYS A 106 -10.63 -1.91 -16.15
CA LYS A 106 -10.54 -0.59 -15.53
C LYS A 106 -9.47 0.25 -16.21
N GLU A 107 -9.74 1.54 -16.28
CA GLU A 107 -8.73 2.52 -16.65
C GLU A 107 -7.80 2.77 -15.45
N PRO A 108 -6.47 2.68 -15.64
CA PRO A 108 -5.52 3.05 -14.60
C PRO A 108 -5.52 4.58 -14.40
N VAL A 109 -5.27 5.03 -13.17
CA VAL A 109 -5.04 6.46 -12.90
C VAL A 109 -3.66 6.91 -13.41
N LEU A 110 -2.77 5.95 -13.66
CA LEU A 110 -1.46 6.15 -14.27
C LEU A 110 -1.07 4.88 -15.02
N SER A 111 -0.65 5.01 -16.28
CA SER A 111 0.07 3.97 -17.01
C SER A 111 1.31 4.57 -17.64
N GLY A 112 2.49 3.98 -17.40
CA GLY A 112 3.74 4.53 -17.90
C GLY A 112 4.99 3.87 -17.32
N SER A 113 6.04 4.68 -17.17
CA SER A 113 7.35 4.32 -16.65
C SER A 113 7.46 4.55 -15.14
N ILE A 114 8.59 4.12 -14.56
CA ILE A 114 8.96 4.47 -13.18
C ILE A 114 9.07 5.98 -12.99
N SER A 115 9.54 6.71 -14.01
CA SER A 115 9.63 8.17 -13.95
C SER A 115 8.25 8.80 -13.86
N ASP A 116 7.29 8.29 -14.62
CA ASP A 116 5.91 8.79 -14.59
C ASP A 116 5.24 8.54 -13.24
N LEU A 117 5.54 7.39 -12.60
CA LEU A 117 5.13 7.12 -11.23
C LEU A 117 5.76 8.11 -10.23
N GLY A 118 7.05 8.42 -10.40
CA GLY A 118 7.74 9.42 -9.60
C GLY A 118 7.07 10.79 -9.69
N THR A 119 6.77 11.25 -10.91
CA THR A 119 6.06 12.51 -11.18
C THR A 119 4.66 12.49 -10.56
N PHE A 120 3.89 11.42 -10.78
CA PHE A 120 2.56 11.27 -10.20
C PHE A 120 2.58 11.39 -8.67
N LEU A 121 3.49 10.66 -8.00
CA LEU A 121 3.61 10.70 -6.55
C LEU A 121 4.03 12.09 -6.05
N TYR A 122 4.94 12.75 -6.78
CA TYR A 122 5.37 14.09 -6.45
C TYR A 122 4.20 15.07 -6.51
N GLU A 123 3.49 15.13 -7.62
CA GLU A 123 2.39 16.07 -7.85
C GLU A 123 1.22 15.84 -6.88
N ASN A 124 0.86 14.60 -6.61
CA ASN A 124 -0.32 14.27 -5.81
C ASN A 124 -0.06 14.29 -4.30
N PHE A 125 1.18 14.07 -3.84
CA PHE A 125 1.46 13.88 -2.42
C PHE A 125 2.62 14.70 -1.87
N LEU A 126 3.66 14.96 -2.66
CA LEU A 126 4.94 15.51 -2.18
C LEU A 126 5.12 17.02 -2.47
N ALA A 127 4.50 17.57 -3.51
CA ALA A 127 4.70 18.96 -3.91
C ALA A 127 4.33 19.95 -2.79
N ASP A 128 3.28 19.63 -2.04
CA ASP A 128 2.82 20.40 -0.87
C ASP A 128 3.31 19.80 0.46
N ALA A 129 4.33 18.94 0.43
CA ALA A 129 4.87 18.35 1.65
C ALA A 129 5.44 19.46 2.54
N PRO A 130 5.15 19.45 3.86
CA PRO A 130 5.81 20.37 4.77
C PRO A 130 7.33 20.16 4.65
N PRO A 131 8.14 21.24 4.66
CA PRO A 131 9.58 21.10 4.57
C PRO A 131 10.05 20.17 5.67
N SER A 132 10.87 19.17 5.30
CA SER A 132 11.55 18.35 6.29
C SER A 132 12.24 19.30 7.27
N ARG A 133 12.12 19.07 8.58
CA ARG A 133 12.76 19.89 9.61
C ARG A 133 14.29 19.72 9.56
N ASN A 134 14.93 20.14 8.48
CA ASN A 134 16.38 20.24 8.33
C ASN A 134 16.70 21.71 8.02
N GLY A 135 16.47 22.53 9.05
CA GLY A 135 16.73 23.97 9.06
C GLY A 135 16.99 24.52 10.47
N ARG A 136 17.67 23.75 11.33
CA ARG A 136 18.39 24.29 12.50
C ARG A 136 19.82 23.75 12.52
N ARG A 137 20.61 24.17 11.52
CA ARG A 137 22.02 24.47 11.72
C ARG A 137 22.15 25.98 11.66
N GLY A 138 22.26 26.63 12.82
CA GLY A 138 22.42 28.08 12.95
C GLY A 138 22.51 28.43 14.42
N GLY A 139 23.71 28.81 14.86
CA GLY A 139 24.13 28.79 16.26
C GLY A 139 23.49 29.85 17.14
N GLY A 140 23.34 29.48 18.41
CA GLY A 140 23.19 30.41 19.53
C GLY A 140 24.40 30.27 20.45
N ARG A 141 25.54 30.86 20.05
CA ARG A 141 26.46 31.42 21.05
C ARG A 141 25.92 32.79 21.40
N ARG A 142 25.31 32.92 22.58
CA ARG A 142 25.44 34.07 23.47
C ARG A 142 25.26 33.56 24.89
#